data_AF-K2F651-F1
#
_entry.id   AF-K2F651-F1
#
_cell.length_a   1.000
_cell.length_b   1.000
_cell.length_c   1.000
_cell.angle_alpha   90.00
_cell.angle_beta   90.00
_cell.angle_gamma   90.00
#
_symmetry.space_group_name_H-M   'P 1'
#
loop_
_entity.id
_entity.type
_entity.pdbx_description
1 polymer ?
#
loop_
_entity_poly.entity_id
_entity_poly.type
_entity_poly.pdbx_seq_one_letter_code
_entity_poly.pdbx_strand_id
1 'polypeptide(L)'
;MAQVTKDWFVFNILDEILNQYWELTKLVLNTESMDNNEKQYWFDILPSMTDEQVDRLFDILETERKKLEDLELKYQEEIKTLNEKHLIEWQEFQVKENKEKIKKAESDDKENSSSADDVLKMLDDL
;
A
#
# COMPACT_ATOMS: atom_id res chain seq x y z
N MET A 1 31.63 22.88 8.83
CA MET A 1 30.16 23.01 8.81
C MET A 1 29.73 22.71 7.39
N ALA A 2 29.06 21.58 7.20
CA ALA A 2 28.46 21.21 5.93
C ALA A 2 27.00 21.67 5.89
N GLN A 3 26.54 22.02 4.69
CA GLN A 3 25.14 22.32 4.43
C GLN A 3 24.50 21.15 3.72
N VAL A 4 23.44 20.60 4.30
CA VAL A 4 22.66 19.50 3.72
C VAL A 4 21.27 20.04 3.44
N THR A 5 20.83 19.99 2.17
CA THR A 5 19.49 20.45 1.79
C THR A 5 18.54 19.25 1.72
N LYS A 6 17.41 19.35 2.41
CA LYS A 6 16.31 18.38 2.33
C LYS A 6 14.96 19.11 2.44
N ASP A 7 14.01 18.76 1.59
CA ASP A 7 12.64 19.29 1.57
C ASP A 7 12.60 20.83 1.63
N TRP A 8 13.45 21.48 0.82
CA TRP A 8 13.58 22.94 0.72
C TRP A 8 14.14 23.64 1.96
N PHE A 9 14.56 22.87 2.98
CA PHE A 9 15.24 23.36 4.17
C PHE A 9 16.74 23.04 4.10
N VAL A 10 17.57 23.96 4.59
CA VAL A 10 19.03 23.80 4.63
C VAL A 10 19.45 23.55 6.07
N PHE A 11 19.94 22.35 6.32
CA PHE A 11 20.50 21.94 7.60
C PHE A 11 21.98 22.31 7.67
N ASN A 12 22.41 22.89 8.78
CA ASN A 12 23.81 23.17 9.08
C ASN A 12 24.30 22.10 10.04
N ILE A 13 25.20 21.23 9.57
CA ILE A 13 25.68 20.09 10.35
C ILE A 13 27.20 20.18 10.45
N LEU A 14 27.76 19.89 11.62
CA LEU A 14 29.21 19.83 11.79
C LEU A 14 29.78 18.64 11.01
N ASP A 15 30.95 18.84 10.38
CA ASP A 15 31.59 17.80 9.56
C ASP A 15 31.95 16.56 10.39
N GLU A 16 32.25 16.76 11.68
CA GLU A 16 32.51 15.69 12.64
C GLU A 16 31.28 14.78 12.84
N ILE A 17 30.08 15.36 12.96
CA ILE A 17 28.83 14.58 13.07
C ILE A 17 28.59 13.77 11.80
N LEU A 18 28.82 14.36 10.63
CA LEU A 18 28.64 13.65 9.36
C LEU A 18 29.61 12.49 9.19
N ASN A 19 30.83 12.62 9.70
CA ASN A 19 31.84 11.57 9.61
C ASN A 19 31.66 10.48 10.68
N GLN A 20 31.37 10.87 11.92
CA GLN A 20 31.30 9.95 13.06
C GLN A 20 29.91 9.32 13.23
N TYR A 21 28.85 10.07 12.95
CA TYR A 21 27.45 9.69 13.19
C TYR A 21 26.62 9.75 11.91
N TRP A 22 27.15 9.19 10.82
CA TRP A 22 26.50 9.25 9.51
C TRP A 22 25.14 8.54 9.49
N GLU A 23 25.02 7.38 10.16
CA GLU A 23 23.76 6.62 10.25
C GLU A 23 22.71 7.39 11.04
N LEU A 24 23.10 7.92 12.21
CA LEU A 24 22.21 8.74 13.03
C LEU A 24 21.75 9.98 12.27
N THR A 25 22.64 10.62 11.51
CA THR A 25 22.27 11.76 10.67
C THR A 25 21.19 11.39 9.64
N LYS A 26 21.30 10.21 9.01
CA LYS A 26 20.26 9.71 8.11
C LYS A 26 18.95 9.48 8.85
N LEU A 27 18.97 8.89 10.04
CA LEU A 27 17.78 8.66 10.85
C LEU A 27 17.10 9.98 11.24
N VAL A 28 17.86 10.96 11.74
CA VAL A 28 17.32 12.27 12.12
C VAL A 28 16.74 13.01 10.91
N LEU A 29 17.40 12.96 9.74
CA LEU A 29 16.85 13.60 8.53
C LEU A 29 15.56 12.92 8.04
N ASN A 30 15.45 11.60 8.19
CA ASN A 30 14.33 10.81 7.63
C ASN A 30 13.17 10.54 8.59
N THR A 31 13.34 10.74 9.90
CA THR A 31 12.23 10.60 10.84
C THR A 31 11.07 11.55 10.49
N GLU A 32 9.86 11.02 10.60
CA GLU A 32 8.62 11.77 10.43
C GLU A 32 8.13 12.34 11.76
N SER A 33 8.71 11.91 12.89
CA SER A 33 8.34 12.37 14.23
C SER A 33 8.87 13.76 14.60
N MET A 34 9.67 14.39 13.73
CA MET A 34 10.28 15.69 13.99
C MET A 34 10.18 16.62 12.79
N ASP A 35 9.96 17.91 13.06
CA ASP A 35 10.00 18.96 12.04
C ASP A 35 11.44 19.38 11.70
N ASN A 36 11.59 20.22 10.67
CA ASN A 36 12.92 20.66 10.22
C ASN A 36 13.67 21.50 11.26
N ASN A 37 12.97 22.26 12.11
CA ASN A 37 13.61 23.05 13.16
C ASN A 37 14.08 22.15 14.32
N GLU A 38 13.26 21.17 14.71
CA GLU A 38 13.63 20.16 15.71
C GLU A 38 14.82 19.33 15.24
N LYS A 39 14.83 18.91 13.98
CA LYS A 39 15.97 18.22 13.35
C LYS A 39 17.24 19.06 13.41
N GLN A 40 17.17 20.35 13.07
CA GLN A 40 18.30 21.26 13.20
C GLN A 40 18.77 21.39 14.64
N TYR A 41 17.84 21.55 15.59
CA TYR A 41 18.15 21.63 17.01
C TYR A 41 18.90 20.38 17.49
N TRP A 42 18.47 19.18 17.08
CA TRP A 42 19.20 17.94 17.38
C TRP A 42 20.63 17.96 16.86
N PHE A 43 20.87 18.44 15.63
CA PHE A 43 22.22 18.60 15.10
C PHE A 43 23.06 19.62 15.88
N ASP A 44 22.44 20.68 16.39
CA ASP A 44 23.12 21.70 17.18
C ASP A 44 23.53 21.17 18.58
N ILE A 45 22.73 20.28 19.18
CA ILE A 45 23.01 19.73 20.52
C ILE A 45 23.82 18.42 20.52
N LEU A 46 23.88 17.69 19.39
CA LEU A 46 24.67 16.44 19.24
C LEU A 46 26.13 16.54 19.71
N PRO A 47 26.88 17.62 19.43
CA PRO A 47 28.26 17.76 19.91
C PRO A 47 28.39 17.85 21.43
N SER A 48 27.31 18.23 22.10
CA SER A 48 27.27 18.38 23.57
C SER A 48 26.72 17.15 24.30
N MET A 49 26.24 16.15 23.55
CA MET A 49 25.74 14.92 24.14
C MET A 49 26.87 13.97 24.51
N THR A 50 26.63 13.11 25.50
CA THR A 50 27.50 11.96 25.79
C THR A 50 27.19 10.81 24.84
N ASP A 51 28.14 9.89 24.67
CA ASP A 51 27.98 8.71 23.82
C ASP A 51 26.72 7.90 24.20
N GLU A 52 26.44 7.71 25.49
CA GLU A 52 25.22 7.02 25.97
C GLU A 52 23.91 7.74 25.59
N GLN A 53 23.94 9.07 25.47
CA GLN A 53 22.78 9.83 25.01
C GLN A 53 22.58 9.71 23.51
N VAL A 54 23.69 9.73 22.75
CA VAL A 54 23.70 9.51 21.31
C VAL A 54 23.19 8.11 20.97
N ASP A 55 23.65 7.07 21.69
CA ASP A 55 23.19 5.70 21.52
C ASP A 55 21.70 5.55 21.81
N ARG A 56 21.21 6.17 22.90
CA ARG A 56 19.76 6.16 23.19
C ARG A 56 18.93 6.85 22.12
N LEU A 57 19.40 7.99 21.60
CA LEU A 57 18.72 8.68 20.50
C LEU A 57 18.68 7.79 19.26
N PHE A 58 19.80 7.14 18.94
CA PHE A 58 19.89 6.19 17.83
C PHE A 58 18.89 5.04 17.99
N ASP A 59 18.85 4.39 19.15
CA ASP A 59 17.95 3.27 19.43
C ASP A 59 16.47 3.66 19.30
N ILE A 60 16.10 4.85 19.78
CA ILE A 60 14.74 5.38 19.67
C ILE A 60 14.35 5.55 18.20
N LEU A 61 15.19 6.23 17.42
CA LEU A 61 14.91 6.50 16.00
C LEU A 61 14.97 5.23 15.15
N GLU A 62 15.88 4.30 15.46
CA GLU A 62 15.97 3.03 14.76
C GLU A 62 14.73 2.16 15.03
N THR A 63 14.26 2.12 16.29
CA THR A 63 13.04 1.42 16.68
C THR A 63 11.81 2.03 16.01
N GLU A 64 11.71 3.36 15.96
CA GLU A 64 10.66 4.07 15.24
C GLU A 64 10.63 3.67 13.76
N ARG A 65 11.78 3.75 13.08
CA ARG A 65 11.92 3.38 11.67
C ARG A 65 11.46 1.95 11.41
N LYS A 66 11.88 0.99 12.24
CA LYS A 66 11.47 -0.42 12.12
C LYS A 66 9.97 -0.61 12.31
N LYS A 67 9.36 0.11 13.25
CA LYS A 67 7.90 0.05 13.47
C LYS A 67 7.11 0.63 12.31
N LEU A 68 7.57 1.73 11.72
CA LEU A 68 6.94 2.31 10.54
C LEU A 68 7.06 1.38 9.33
N GLU A 69 8.23 0.77 9.12
CA GLU A 69 8.44 -0.20 8.04
C GLU A 69 7.56 -1.45 8.19
N ASP A 70 7.45 -2.01 9.40
CA ASP A 70 6.56 -3.16 9.68
C ASP A 70 5.08 -2.80 9.46
N LEU A 71 4.69 -1.58 9.82
CA LEU A 71 3.34 -1.08 9.62
C LEU A 71 3.04 -0.86 8.13
N GLU A 72 3.98 -0.30 7.37
CA GLU A 72 3.83 -0.12 5.91
C GLU A 72 3.71 -1.47 5.19
N LEU A 73 4.53 -2.46 5.54
CA LEU A 73 4.43 -3.81 4.99
C LEU A 73 3.06 -4.44 5.25
N LYS A 74 2.54 -4.33 6.49
CA LYS A 74 1.19 -4.81 6.84
C LYS A 74 0.10 -4.13 6.02
N TYR A 75 0.18 -2.81 5.84
CA TYR A 75 -0.77 -2.09 5.02
C TYR A 75 -0.69 -2.48 3.53
N GLN A 76 0.51 -2.69 2.99
CA GLN A 76 0.67 -3.17 1.61
C GLN A 76 0.08 -4.57 1.41
N GLU A 77 0.28 -5.48 2.37
CA GLU A 77 -0.35 -6.80 2.36
C GLU A 77 -1.87 -6.71 2.46
N GLU A 78 -2.41 -5.85 3.32
CA GLU A 78 -3.85 -5.64 3.46
C GLU A 78 -4.47 -5.07 2.17
N ILE A 79 -3.82 -4.11 1.53
CA ILE A 79 -4.26 -3.59 0.22
C ILE A 79 -4.24 -4.68 -0.85
N LYS A 80 -3.20 -5.51 -0.88
CA LYS A 80 -3.08 -6.60 -1.85
C LYS A 80 -4.18 -7.64 -1.67
N THR A 81 -4.42 -8.09 -0.44
CA THR A 81 -5.48 -9.06 -0.13
C THR A 81 -6.87 -8.50 -0.42
N LEU A 82 -7.10 -7.22 -0.15
CA LEU A 82 -8.36 -6.55 -0.50
C LEU A 82 -8.58 -6.48 -2.03
N ASN A 83 -7.54 -6.13 -2.79
CA ASN A 83 -7.60 -6.11 -4.26
C ASN A 83 -7.85 -7.51 -4.84
N GLU A 84 -7.19 -8.54 -4.31
CA GLU A 84 -7.41 -9.94 -4.70
C GLU A 84 -8.85 -10.38 -4.42
N LYS A 85 -9.39 -10.03 -3.25
CA LYS A 85 -10.79 -10.33 -2.89
C LYS A 85 -11.77 -9.66 -3.86
N HIS A 86 -11.59 -8.37 -4.15
CA HIS A 86 -12.45 -7.67 -5.10
C HIS A 86 -12.37 -8.25 -6.52
N LEU A 87 -11.17 -8.69 -6.95
CA LEU A 87 -11.01 -9.33 -8.25
C LEU A 87 -11.78 -10.66 -8.34
N ILE A 88 -11.71 -11.48 -7.28
CA ILE A 88 -12.44 -12.75 -7.19
C ILE A 88 -13.95 -12.51 -7.16
N GLU A 89 -14.43 -11.59 -6.31
CA GLU A 89 -15.85 -11.24 -6.24
C GLU A 89 -16.39 -10.77 -7.59
N TRP A 90 -15.61 -9.96 -8.32
CA TRP A 90 -15.99 -9.51 -9.65
C TRP A 90 -16.05 -10.66 -10.66
N GLN A 91 -15.09 -11.59 -10.62
CA GLN A 91 -15.11 -12.80 -11.46
C GLN A 91 -16.32 -13.69 -11.15
N GLU A 92 -16.63 -13.93 -9.87
CA GLU A 92 -17.80 -14.71 -9.46
C GLU A 92 -19.10 -14.05 -9.92
N PHE A 93 -19.20 -12.72 -9.81
CA PHE A 93 -20.34 -11.97 -10.31
C PHE A 93 -20.49 -12.13 -11.83
N GLN A 94 -19.41 -12.01 -12.61
CA GLN A 94 -19.42 -12.22 -14.06
C GLN A 94 -19.84 -13.64 -14.45
N VAL A 95 -19.32 -14.65 -13.74
CA VAL A 95 -19.70 -16.06 -13.97
C VAL A 95 -21.18 -16.27 -13.67
N LYS A 96 -21.70 -15.67 -12.60
CA LYS A 96 -23.12 -15.77 -12.24
C LYS A 96 -24.01 -15.10 -13.28
N GLU A 97 -23.68 -13.88 -13.71
CA GLU A 97 -24.38 -13.18 -14.80
C GLU A 97 -24.39 -14.01 -16.09
N ASN A 98 -23.24 -14.57 -16.49
CA ASN A 98 -23.17 -15.41 -17.67
C ASN A 98 -24.02 -16.68 -17.53
N LYS A 99 -24.02 -17.31 -16.36
CA LYS A 99 -24.86 -18.49 -16.11
C LYS A 99 -26.35 -18.17 -16.15
N GLU A 100 -26.76 -17.01 -15.65
CA GLU A 100 -28.14 -16.53 -15.76
C GLU A 100 -28.52 -16.22 -17.21
N LYS A 101 -27.63 -15.58 -17.99
CA LYS A 101 -27.83 -15.35 -19.43
C LYS A 101 -27.98 -16.64 -20.21
N ILE A 102 -27.13 -17.64 -19.96
CA ILE A 102 -27.21 -18.96 -20.60
C ILE A 102 -28.53 -19.65 -20.25
N LYS A 103 -28.92 -19.70 -18.97
CA LYS A 103 -30.20 -20.29 -18.55
C LYS A 103 -31.39 -19.61 -19.22
N LYS A 104 -31.35 -18.29 -19.34
CA LYS A 104 -32.42 -17.52 -19.98
C LYS A 104 -32.50 -17.85 -21.47
N ALA A 105 -31.36 -17.86 -22.17
CA ALA A 105 -31.29 -18.29 -23.56
C ALA A 105 -31.76 -19.74 -23.76
N GLU A 106 -31.41 -20.69 -22.89
CA GLU A 106 -31.89 -22.08 -22.95
C GLU A 106 -33.40 -22.20 -22.68
N SER A 107 -33.96 -21.33 -21.85
CA SER A 107 -35.39 -21.28 -21.58
C SER A 107 -36.15 -20.73 -22.79
N ASP A 108 -35.64 -19.66 -23.38
CA ASP A 108 -36.18 -19.04 -24.59
C ASP A 108 -36.08 -20.00 -25.81
N ASP A 109 -35.01 -20.80 -25.92
CA ASP A 109 -34.86 -21.82 -26.97
C ASP A 109 -35.82 -23.01 -26.76
N LYS A 110 -36.09 -23.41 -25.51
CA LYS A 110 -37.09 -24.44 -25.19
C LYS A 110 -38.51 -23.98 -25.51
N GLU A 111 -38.85 -22.73 -25.22
CA GLU A 111 -40.17 -22.17 -25.59
C GLU A 111 -40.34 -22.08 -27.12
N ASN A 112 -39.31 -21.68 -27.85
CA ASN A 112 -39.35 -21.67 -29.32
C ASN A 112 -39.40 -23.07 -29.95
N SER A 113 -38.69 -24.06 -29.37
CA SER A 113 -38.76 -25.45 -29.85
C SER A 113 -40.10 -26.12 -29.56
N SER A 114 -40.79 -25.75 -28.47
CA SER A 114 -42.17 -26.18 -28.19
C SER A 114 -43.14 -25.66 -29.24
N SER A 115 -42.99 -24.39 -29.64
CA SER A 115 -43.80 -23.79 -30.71
C SER A 115 -43.56 -24.45 -32.06
N ALA A 116 -42.35 -24.90 -32.36
CA ALA A 116 -42.04 -25.57 -33.63
C ALA A 116 -42.63 -26.98 -33.72
N ASP A 117 -42.66 -27.72 -32.61
CA ASP A 117 -43.26 -29.07 -32.54
C ASP A 117 -44.80 -29.02 -32.62
N ASP A 118 -45.43 -28.00 -32.05
CA ASP A 118 -46.88 -27.77 -32.18
C ASP A 118 -47.28 -27.36 -33.61
N VAL A 119 -46.45 -26.58 -34.31
CA VAL A 119 -46.68 -26.22 -35.73
C VAL A 119 -46.51 -27.43 -36.65
N LEU A 120 -45.56 -28.33 -36.36
CA LEU A 120 -45.38 -29.57 -37.13
C LEU A 120 -46.57 -30.53 -36.98
N LYS A 121 -47.14 -30.65 -35.77
CA LYS A 121 -48.36 -31.46 -35.55
C LYS A 121 -49.57 -30.92 -36.31
N MET A 122 -49.73 -29.60 -36.42
CA MET A 122 -50.82 -29.00 -37.21
C MET A 122 -50.69 -29.25 -38.73
N LEU A 123 -49.48 -29.51 -39.24
CA LEU A 123 -49.22 -29.76 -40.66
C LEU A 123 -49.43 -31.23 -41.04
N ASP A 124 -49.29 -32.16 -40.10
CA ASP A 124 -49.46 -33.61 -40.32
C ASP A 124 -50.96 -34.03 -40.30
N ASP A 125 -51.84 -33.17 -39.76
CA ASP A 125 -53.31 -33.34 -39.72
C ASP A 125 -54.05 -32.78 -40.96
N LEU A 126 -53.34 -32.38 -42.03
CA LEU A 126 -53.88 -31.86 -43.29
C LEU A 126 -53.76 -32.87 -44.45
#